data_AF-Q8ZKD0-F1
#
_entry.id   AF-Q8ZKD0-F1
#
_cell.length_a   1.000
_cell.length_b   1.000
_cell.length_c   1.000
_cell.angle_alpha   90.00
_cell.angle_beta   90.00
_cell.angle_gamma   90.00
#
_symmetry.space_group_name_H-M   'P 1'
#
loop_
_entity.id
_entity.type
_entity.pdbx_description
1 polymer ?
#
loop_
_entity_poly.entity_id
_entity_poly.type
_entity_poly.pdbx_seq_one_letter_code
_entity_poly.pdbx_strand_id
1 'polypeptide(L)' 'MVGKATLDIIFRDRSANAMDNSSLSIGWLTIDSTPPVRSMEDNSDIGAGGDNITNINTPTFIGSLRSSRNN' A
#
# COMPACT_ATOMS: atom_id res chain seq x y z
N MET A 1 2.33 1.64 6.22
CA MET A 1 1.39 2.47 6.99
C MET A 1 0.25 2.75 6.04
N VAL A 2 -0.93 2.20 6.27
CA VAL A 2 -2.07 2.45 5.36
C VAL A 2 -2.59 3.85 5.65
N GLY A 3 -2.46 4.75 4.67
CA GLY A 3 -3.04 6.08 4.76
C GLY A 3 -4.51 6.02 4.38
N LYS A 4 -5.39 6.52 5.26
CA LYS A 4 -6.78 6.82 4.89
C LYS A 4 -6.87 8.28 4.52
N ALA A 5 -7.34 8.58 3.31
CA ALA A 5 -7.61 9.93 2.85
C ALA A 5 -9.12 10.12 2.69
N THR A 6 -9.63 11.24 3.20
CA THR A 6 -11.00 11.68 2.90
C THR A 6 -10.95 12.53 1.65
N LEU A 7 -11.73 12.18 0.64
CA LEU A 7 -11.83 12.98 -0.58
C LEU A 7 -13.01 13.94 -0.43
N ASP A 8 -12.72 15.25 -0.37
CA ASP A 8 -13.76 16.27 -0.34
C ASP A 8 -14.12 16.65 -1.78
N ILE A 9 -15.31 16.25 -2.24
CA ILE A 9 -15.77 16.48 -3.61
C ILE A 9 -16.78 17.63 -3.63
N ILE A 10 -16.38 18.75 -4.24
CA ILE A 10 -17.21 19.95 -4.38
C ILE A 10 -17.81 19.99 -5.78
N PHE A 11 -19.14 19.93 -5.88
CA PHE A 11 -19.86 20.10 -7.15
C PHE A 11 -20.16 21.58 -7.37
N ARG A 12 -19.94 22.06 -8.59
CA ARG A 12 -20.23 23.44 -8.99
C ARG A 12 -21.04 23.49 -10.28
N ASP A 13 -21.91 24.50 -10.40
CA ASP A 13 -22.59 24.80 -11.67
C ASP A 13 -21.63 25.49 -12.67
N ARG A 14 -22.14 25.81 -13.87
CA ARG A 14 -21.34 26.50 -14.91
C ARG A 14 -20.89 27.91 -14.50
N SER A 15 -21.59 28.53 -13.56
CA SER A 15 -21.28 29.82 -12.97
C SER A 15 -20.35 29.70 -11.75
N ALA A 16 -19.85 28.49 -11.45
CA ALA A 16 -19.00 28.14 -10.32
C ALA A 16 -19.64 28.19 -8.92
N ASN A 17 -20.98 28.23 -8.82
CA ASN A 17 -21.66 28.16 -7.53
C ASN A 17 -21.61 26.75 -6.95
N ALA A 18 -21.29 26.61 -5.66
CA ALA A 18 -21.31 25.31 -4.98
C ALA A 18 -22.74 24.75 -4.89
N MET A 19 -22.89 23.46 -5.18
CA MET A 19 -24.14 22.71 -5.06
C MET A 19 -24.14 21.89 -3.76
N ASP A 20 -25.31 21.65 -3.18
CA ASP A 20 -25.45 20.76 -2.01
C ASP A 20 -25.06 19.32 -2.37
N ASN A 21 -24.07 18.78 -1.68
CA ASN A 21 -23.52 17.45 -1.87
C ASN A 21 -23.81 16.51 -0.67
N SER A 22 -24.66 16.91 0.27
CA SER A 22 -24.91 16.20 1.54
C SER A 22 -25.50 14.79 1.37
N SER A 23 -26.14 14.49 0.24
CA SER A 23 -26.73 13.17 -0.06
C SER A 23 -25.80 12.22 -0.81
N LEU A 24 -24.61 12.66 -1.20
CA LEU A 24 -23.66 11.83 -1.93
C LEU A 24 -22.89 10.91 -0.98
N SER A 25 -22.95 9.61 -1.25
CA SER A 25 -22.10 8.64 -0.57
C SER A 25 -20.67 8.81 -1.06
N ILE A 26 -19.82 9.39 -0.21
CA ILE A 26 -18.39 9.51 -0.50
C ILE A 26 -17.74 8.17 -0.14
N GLY A 27 -17.23 7.47 -1.17
CA GLY A 27 -16.44 6.26 -0.98
C GLY A 27 -15.09 6.54 -0.31
N TRP A 28 -14.44 5.49 0.17
CA TRP A 28 -13.12 5.61 0.82
C TRP A 28 -12.00 5.48 -0.21
N LEU A 29 -11.07 6.44 -0.23
CA LEU A 29 -9.80 6.27 -0.92
C LEU A 29 -8.78 5.70 0.07
N THR A 30 -8.35 4.46 -0.18
CA THR A 30 -7.29 3.81 0.59
C THR A 30 -6.00 3.83 -0.20
N ILE A 31 -4.96 4.48 0.34
CA ILE A 31 -3.60 4.41 -0.21
C ILE A 31 -2.79 3.47 0.68
N ASP A 32 -2.50 2.28 0.17
CA ASP A 32 -1.59 1.36 0.82
C ASP A 32 -0.16 1.63 0.35
N SER A 33 0.62 2.32 1.18
CA SER A 33 2.05 2.53 0.98
C SER A 33 2.91 1.57 1.82
N THR A 34 2.32 0.50 2.35
CA THR A 34 3.04 -0.46 3.18
C THR A 34 3.98 -1.27 2.29
N PRO A 35 5.31 -1.23 2.53
CA PRO A 35 6.24 -2.03 1.76
C PRO A 35 5.92 -3.52 1.92
N PRO A 36 6.16 -4.35 0.90
CA PRO A 36 6.03 -5.79 1.04
C PRO A 36 7.02 -6.27 2.11
N VAL A 37 6.56 -7.16 2.98
CA VAL A 37 7.44 -7.88 3.90
C VAL A 37 8.29 -8.83 3.05
N ARG A 38 9.60 -8.73 3.20
CA ARG A 38 10.58 -9.63 2.59
C ARG A 38 11.37 -10.30 3.69
N SER A 39 11.60 -11.60 3.55
CA SER A 39 12.56 -12.34 4.35
C SER A 39 13.58 -13.02 3.44
N MET A 40 14.76 -13.27 3.99
CA MET A 40 15.75 -14.09 3.33
C MET A 40 15.30 -15.56 3.35
N GLU A 41 15.54 -16.29 2.27
CA GLU A 41 15.29 -17.73 2.27
C GLU A 41 16.40 -18.44 3.08
N ASP A 42 16.07 -19.48 3.85
CA ASP A 42 17.01 -20.13 4.78
C ASP A 42 18.29 -20.64 4.09
N ASN A 43 18.19 -21.08 2.84
CA ASN A 43 19.34 -21.53 2.04
C ASN A 43 20.29 -20.39 1.63
N SER A 44 19.82 -19.15 1.75
CA SER A 44 20.53 -17.96 1.33
C SER A 44 21.20 -17.29 2.53
N ASP A 45 20.68 -17.48 3.74
CA ASP A 45 21.17 -16.91 5.00
C ASP A 45 22.29 -17.78 5.62
N ILE A 46 23.52 -17.66 5.09
CA ILE A 46 24.66 -18.49 5.49
C ILE A 46 25.69 -17.76 6.36
N GLY A 47 26.21 -18.48 7.35
CA GLY A 47 27.11 -17.96 8.38
C GLY A 47 26.45 -18.13 9.75
N ALA A 48 25.64 -17.15 10.16
CA ALA A 48 24.84 -17.22 11.37
C ALA A 48 23.35 -17.13 11.02
N GLY A 49 22.72 -18.29 10.79
CA GLY A 49 21.31 -18.34 10.37
C GLY A 49 20.38 -17.54 11.30
N GLY A 50 19.46 -16.79 10.69
CA GLY A 50 18.51 -15.90 11.34
C GLY A 50 18.98 -14.44 11.44
N ASP A 51 20.21 -14.11 11.06
CA ASP A 51 20.72 -12.73 11.06
C ASP A 51 20.44 -11.97 9.74
N ASN A 52 20.01 -12.67 8.69
CA ASN A 52 19.79 -12.16 7.33
C ASN A 52 21.06 -11.55 6.69
N ILE A 53 22.22 -12.13 6.97
CA ILE A 53 23.52 -11.74 6.41
C ILE A 53 24.09 -12.90 5.58
N THR A 54 24.55 -12.61 4.36
CA THR A 54 25.12 -13.63 3.46
C THR A 54 26.29 -13.13 2.65
N ASN A 55 27.14 -14.06 2.21
CA ASN A 55 28.13 -13.83 1.16
C ASN A 55 27.73 -14.43 -0.20
N ILE A 56 26.54 -15.02 -0.34
CA ILE A 56 26.01 -15.46 -1.64
C ILE A 56 25.73 -14.23 -2.51
N ASN A 57 26.30 -14.18 -3.71
CA ASN A 57 26.18 -13.03 -4.62
C ASN A 57 24.79 -12.91 -5.26
N THR A 58 23.99 -13.97 -5.22
CA THR A 58 22.61 -14.04 -5.74
C THR A 58 21.65 -14.64 -4.71
N PRO A 59 21.38 -13.96 -3.58
CA PRO A 59 20.50 -14.49 -2.55
C PRO A 59 19.03 -14.50 -2.99
N THR A 60 18.29 -15.48 -2.49
CA THR A 60 16.85 -15.56 -2.68
C THR A 60 16.12 -14.82 -1.55
N PHE A 61 15.19 -13.95 -1.93
CA PHE A 61 14.24 -13.33 -0.99
C PHE A 61 12.84 -13.82 -1.29
N ILE A 62 12.11 -14.16 -0.23
CA ILE A 62 10.71 -14.56 -0.28
C ILE A 62 9.86 -13.45 0.33
N GLY A 63 8.65 -13.25 -0.20
CA GLY A 63 7.74 -12.23 0.28
C GLY A 63 6.35 -12.40 -0.31
N SER A 64 5.35 -11.86 0.38
CA SER A 64 3.96 -11.86 -0.08
C SER A 64 3.52 -10.45 -0.43
N LEU A 65 2.90 -10.31 -1.62
CA LEU A 65 2.22 -9.09 -2.04
C LEU A 65 0.76 -9.18 -1.62
N ARG A 66 0.24 -8.15 -0.95
CA ARG A 66 -1.20 -7.99 -0.77
C ARG A 66 -1.72 -7.14 -1.93
N SER A 67 -2.50 -7.75 -2.81
CA SER A 67 -3.33 -7.03 -3.78
C SER A 67 -4.75 -6.98 -3.25
N SER A 68 -5.25 -5.78 -2.97
CA SER A 68 -6.67 -5.57 -2.71
C SER A 68 -7.27 -4.92 -3.96
N ARG A 69 -8.27 -5.57 -4.58
CA ARG A 69 -9.13 -4.91 -5.55
C ARG A 69 -10.12 -4.07 -4.77
N ASN A 70 -10.01 -2.75 -4.89
CA ASN A 70 -11.01 -1.83 -4.36
C ASN A 70 -12.24 -1.93 -5.28
N ASN A 71 -13.36 -2.41 -4.74
CA ASN A 71 -14.68 -2.42 -5.39
C ASN A 71 -15.56 -1.36 -4.77
#